data_AF-A0AAV6JUJ8-F1
#
_entry.id   AF-A0AAV6JUJ8-F1
#
_cell.length_a   1.000
_cell.length_b   1.000
_cell.length_c   1.000
_cell.angle_alpha   90.00
_cell.angle_beta   90.00
_cell.angle_gamma   90.00
#
_symmetry.space_group_name_H-M   'P 1'
#
loop_
_entity.id
_entity.type
_entity.pdbx_description
1 polymer ?
#
loop_
_entity_poly.entity_id
_entity_poly.type
_entity_poly.pdbx_seq_one_letter_code
_entity_poly.pdbx_strand_id
1 'polypeptide(L)'
;MAFGASLKSNLSDHESSDDSENEEFNFDELKQSYNMLFKESVKINESNLKMAENYNNSKKELETAKKQVDELQVFFSNVTSEKEKLSKEVERLQEKNRVLIELNTASDDKINMLNAEIGNANILFERLNTGSKTLDDILSIQRPASDKTGLGFYEASSSKIVGGKPNELESKKVMPKPCSIDTAKNVIGKTHDINKGNFTKFIPTCHYCQVKGHIRPNCFKLHGYPNAKHACATNKRWSYDNFAPRWNNGLMPRPVGYNDGHTKDMKPRHMSI
;
A
#
# COMPACT_ATOMS: atom_id res chain seq x y z
N MET A 1 -32.09 38.49 -38.34
CA MET A 1 -32.70 39.55 -39.16
C MET A 1 -31.84 39.70 -40.42
N ALA A 2 -32.36 39.29 -41.57
CA ALA A 2 -31.81 39.62 -42.89
C ALA A 2 -32.92 39.38 -43.92
N PHE A 3 -33.73 40.40 -44.18
CA PHE A 3 -34.60 40.47 -45.34
C PHE A 3 -33.84 41.25 -46.41
N GLY A 4 -33.45 40.57 -47.50
CA GLY A 4 -32.78 41.18 -48.66
C GLY A 4 -33.63 40.94 -49.90
N ALA A 5 -34.31 41.99 -50.36
CA ALA A 5 -35.20 42.00 -51.51
C ALA A 5 -34.44 41.92 -52.85
N SER A 6 -35.07 41.32 -53.86
CA SER A 6 -34.80 41.62 -55.27
C SER A 6 -36.05 41.32 -56.10
N LEU A 7 -36.81 42.36 -56.41
CA LEU A 7 -37.87 42.34 -57.42
C LEU A 7 -37.34 43.09 -58.64
N LYS A 8 -37.06 42.36 -59.73
CA LYS A 8 -36.83 42.97 -61.04
C LYS A 8 -38.18 43.29 -61.67
N SER A 9 -38.39 44.57 -61.92
CA SER A 9 -39.45 45.12 -62.75
C SER A 9 -39.20 44.77 -64.22
N ASN A 10 -40.10 44.02 -64.84
CA ASN A 10 -40.26 44.01 -66.30
C ASN A 10 -41.57 44.73 -66.60
N LEU A 11 -41.44 45.99 -67.02
CA LEU A 11 -42.46 46.79 -67.68
C LEU A 11 -42.36 46.43 -69.17
N SER A 12 -43.40 45.81 -69.72
CA SER A 12 -43.54 45.50 -71.15
C SER A 12 -44.92 45.96 -71.59
N ASP A 13 -44.93 46.66 -72.70
CA ASP A 13 -45.99 47.54 -73.16
C ASP A 13 -47.32 46.84 -73.46
N HIS A 14 -48.37 47.59 -73.17
CA HIS A 14 -49.77 47.21 -73.27
C HIS A 14 -50.26 47.59 -74.68
N GLU A 15 -50.35 46.62 -75.59
CA GLU A 15 -51.19 46.75 -76.78
C GLU A 15 -52.63 46.38 -76.43
N SER A 16 -53.52 47.30 -76.75
CA SER A 16 -54.97 47.24 -76.59
C SER A 16 -55.58 46.25 -77.58
N SER A 17 -56.26 45.23 -77.09
CA SER A 17 -57.32 44.56 -77.85
C SER A 17 -58.54 44.42 -76.93
N ASP A 18 -59.51 45.28 -77.21
CA ASP A 18 -60.86 45.25 -76.67
C ASP A 18 -61.59 44.05 -77.30
N ASP A 19 -61.66 42.95 -76.55
CA ASP A 19 -62.60 41.86 -76.81
C ASP A 19 -63.42 41.65 -75.54
N SER A 20 -64.55 42.34 -75.51
CA SER A 20 -65.64 42.20 -74.55
C SER A 20 -66.29 40.82 -74.71
N GLU A 21 -65.61 39.78 -74.26
CA GLU A 21 -66.23 38.48 -74.02
C GLU A 21 -67.00 38.54 -72.70
N ASN A 22 -68.28 38.24 -72.81
CA ASN A 22 -69.28 38.26 -71.77
C ASN A 22 -68.88 37.29 -70.63
N GLU A 23 -68.13 37.77 -69.63
CA GLU A 23 -67.81 37.04 -68.40
C GLU A 23 -69.12 36.77 -67.64
N GLU A 24 -69.79 35.67 -67.99
CA GLU A 24 -70.88 35.13 -67.21
C GLU A 24 -70.30 34.72 -65.85
N PHE A 25 -70.45 35.62 -64.88
CA PHE A 25 -69.91 35.52 -63.53
C PHE A 25 -70.36 34.20 -62.88
N ASN A 26 -69.53 33.17 -62.98
CA ASN A 26 -69.84 31.83 -62.51
C ASN A 26 -69.77 31.78 -60.99
N PHE A 27 -70.87 32.16 -60.35
CA PHE A 27 -71.01 32.25 -58.90
C PHE A 27 -70.61 30.95 -58.18
N ASP A 28 -70.81 29.81 -58.81
CA ASP A 28 -70.44 28.51 -58.24
C ASP A 28 -68.92 28.29 -58.19
N GLU A 29 -68.16 28.80 -59.15
CA GLU A 29 -66.70 28.72 -59.17
C GLU A 29 -66.07 29.63 -58.11
N LEU A 30 -66.62 30.84 -57.93
CA LEU A 30 -66.23 31.74 -56.83
C LEU A 30 -66.53 31.11 -55.46
N LYS A 31 -67.69 30.48 -55.32
CA LYS A 31 -68.07 29.77 -54.10
C LYS A 31 -67.14 28.57 -53.82
N GLN A 32 -66.72 27.83 -54.85
CA GLN A 32 -65.79 26.72 -54.70
C GLN A 32 -64.39 27.20 -54.29
N SER A 33 -63.85 28.24 -54.95
CA SER A 33 -62.54 28.82 -54.60
C SER A 33 -62.53 29.41 -53.19
N TYR A 34 -63.59 30.12 -52.78
CA TYR A 34 -63.75 30.63 -51.42
C TYR A 34 -63.75 29.48 -50.38
N ASN A 35 -64.51 28.42 -50.62
CA ASN A 35 -64.56 27.26 -49.71
C ASN A 35 -63.21 26.54 -49.61
N MET A 36 -62.44 26.45 -50.70
CA MET A 36 -61.10 25.88 -50.69
C MET A 36 -60.13 26.73 -49.88
N LEU A 37 -60.16 28.05 -50.06
CA LEU A 37 -59.34 28.98 -49.28
C LEU A 37 -59.68 28.93 -47.79
N PHE A 38 -60.97 28.88 -47.44
CA PHE A 38 -61.41 28.76 -46.06
C PHE A 38 -60.90 27.47 -45.41
N LYS A 39 -61.03 26.32 -46.09
CA LYS A 39 -60.49 25.04 -45.61
C LYS A 39 -58.98 25.12 -45.38
N GLU A 40 -58.25 25.74 -46.30
CA GLU A 40 -56.80 25.86 -46.18
C GLU A 40 -56.39 26.82 -45.06
N SER A 41 -57.12 27.93 -44.88
CA SER A 41 -56.91 28.86 -43.76
C SER A 41 -57.11 28.17 -42.40
N VAL A 42 -58.11 27.29 -42.28
CA VAL A 42 -58.34 26.52 -41.04
C VAL A 42 -57.17 25.56 -40.77
N LYS A 43 -56.68 24.85 -41.79
CA LYS A 43 -55.51 23.97 -41.65
C LYS A 43 -54.25 24.73 -41.24
N ILE A 44 -54.02 25.90 -41.84
CA ILE A 44 -52.89 26.77 -41.47
C ILE A 44 -53.01 27.19 -40.02
N ASN A 45 -54.20 27.61 -39.57
CA ASN A 45 -54.42 28.00 -38.19
C ASN A 45 -54.19 26.83 -37.21
N GLU A 46 -54.66 25.64 -37.54
CA GLU A 46 -54.42 24.43 -36.75
C GLU A 46 -52.92 24.08 -36.68
N SER A 47 -52.22 24.20 -37.81
CA SER A 47 -50.76 24.01 -37.88
C SER A 47 -50.01 25.04 -37.02
N ASN A 48 -50.39 26.31 -37.10
CA ASN A 48 -49.79 27.39 -36.31
C ASN A 48 -49.98 27.19 -34.81
N LEU A 49 -51.17 26.70 -34.39
CA LEU A 49 -51.42 26.34 -32.99
C LEU A 49 -50.49 25.21 -32.53
N LYS A 50 -50.38 24.12 -33.31
CA LYS A 50 -49.46 23.01 -33.00
C LYS A 50 -48.00 23.47 -32.94
N MET A 51 -47.58 24.35 -33.85
CA MET A 51 -46.22 24.92 -33.83
C MET A 51 -45.98 25.78 -32.59
N ALA A 52 -46.97 26.57 -32.16
CA ALA A 52 -46.87 27.38 -30.95
C ALA A 52 -46.77 26.50 -29.69
N GLU A 53 -47.53 25.41 -29.61
CA GLU A 53 -47.42 24.44 -28.52
C GLU A 53 -46.03 23.79 -28.48
N ASN A 54 -45.55 23.30 -29.64
CA ASN A 54 -44.21 22.71 -29.75
C ASN A 54 -43.11 23.70 -29.37
N TYR A 55 -43.20 24.96 -29.83
CA TYR A 55 -42.26 26.01 -29.46
C TYR A 55 -42.22 26.23 -27.94
N ASN A 56 -43.38 26.27 -27.28
CA ASN A 56 -43.45 26.42 -25.84
C ASN A 56 -42.87 25.22 -25.09
N ASN A 57 -43.08 24.00 -25.58
CA ASN A 57 -42.51 22.79 -25.00
C ASN A 57 -40.97 22.79 -25.14
N SER A 58 -40.45 23.01 -26.34
CA SER A 58 -39.00 23.12 -26.56
C SER A 58 -38.36 24.26 -25.76
N LYS A 59 -39.08 25.38 -25.58
CA LYS A 59 -38.63 26.48 -24.70
C LYS A 59 -38.53 26.05 -23.25
N LYS A 60 -39.50 25.29 -22.72
CA LYS A 60 -39.44 24.75 -21.34
C LYS A 60 -38.27 23.78 -21.19
N GLU A 61 -38.07 22.89 -22.15
CA GLU A 61 -36.94 21.96 -22.17
C GLU A 61 -35.61 22.70 -22.16
N LEU A 62 -35.47 23.75 -22.98
CA LEU A 62 -34.28 24.60 -23.00
C LEU A 62 -34.01 25.25 -21.64
N GLU A 63 -35.06 25.76 -20.98
CA GLU A 63 -34.93 26.36 -19.65
C GLU A 63 -34.55 25.31 -18.58
N THR A 64 -35.07 24.09 -18.66
CA THR A 64 -34.65 23.00 -17.76
C THR A 64 -33.20 22.57 -18.00
N ALA A 65 -32.77 22.48 -19.26
CA ALA A 65 -31.40 22.14 -19.61
C ALA A 65 -30.41 23.21 -19.13
N LYS A 66 -30.76 24.50 -19.25
CA LYS A 66 -29.94 25.60 -18.70
C LYS A 66 -29.73 25.47 -17.20
N LYS A 67 -30.81 25.21 -16.43
CA LYS A 67 -30.71 25.00 -14.98
C LYS A 67 -29.79 23.84 -14.61
N GLN A 68 -29.85 22.74 -15.37
CA GLN A 68 -28.96 21.59 -15.17
C GLN A 68 -27.50 21.95 -15.47
N VAL A 69 -27.25 22.75 -16.51
CA VAL A 69 -25.90 23.26 -16.81
C VAL A 69 -25.36 24.11 -15.67
N ASP A 70 -26.18 25.03 -15.13
CA ASP A 70 -25.77 25.88 -14.01
C ASP A 70 -25.46 25.04 -12.74
N GLU A 71 -26.30 24.04 -12.44
CA GLU A 71 -26.09 23.13 -11.32
C GLU A 71 -24.80 22.30 -11.48
N LEU A 72 -24.59 21.75 -12.68
CA LEU A 72 -23.37 21.02 -13.01
C LEU A 72 -22.13 21.92 -12.95
N GLN A 73 -22.24 23.18 -13.35
CA GLN A 73 -21.14 24.14 -13.27
C GLN A 73 -20.76 24.43 -11.81
N VAL A 74 -21.75 24.61 -10.92
CA VAL A 74 -21.49 24.75 -9.48
C VAL A 74 -20.86 23.48 -8.91
N PHE A 75 -21.39 22.30 -9.23
CA PHE A 75 -20.80 21.04 -8.79
C PHE A 75 -19.35 20.87 -9.27
N PHE A 76 -19.08 21.21 -10.53
CA PHE A 76 -17.73 21.18 -11.10
C PHE A 76 -16.77 22.13 -10.37
N SER A 77 -17.22 23.34 -10.02
CA SER A 77 -16.41 24.28 -9.21
C SER A 77 -16.07 23.74 -7.82
N ASN A 78 -17.01 23.03 -7.18
CA ASN A 78 -16.77 22.38 -5.89
C ASN A 78 -15.76 21.23 -6.02
N VAL A 79 -15.97 20.32 -6.98
CA VAL A 79 -15.07 19.17 -7.22
C VAL A 79 -13.67 19.62 -7.60
N THR A 80 -13.53 20.68 -8.41
CA THR A 80 -12.21 21.24 -8.75
C THR A 80 -11.50 21.82 -7.53
N SER A 81 -12.22 22.52 -6.65
CA SER A 81 -11.65 23.01 -5.38
C SER A 81 -11.21 21.88 -4.44
N GLU A 82 -11.98 20.78 -4.38
CA GLU A 82 -11.64 19.62 -3.57
C GLU A 82 -10.45 18.86 -4.13
N LYS A 83 -10.42 18.68 -5.45
CA LYS A 83 -9.26 18.10 -6.16
C LYS A 83 -7.99 18.91 -5.89
N GLU A 84 -8.06 20.24 -5.87
CA GLU A 84 -6.91 21.09 -5.57
C GLU A 84 -6.43 20.91 -4.12
N LYS A 85 -7.35 20.86 -3.15
CA LYS A 85 -7.02 20.60 -1.72
C LYS A 85 -6.34 19.24 -1.55
N LEU A 86 -6.89 18.20 -2.17
CA LEU A 86 -6.31 16.85 -2.14
C LEU A 86 -4.95 16.80 -2.84
N SER A 87 -4.78 17.51 -3.96
CA SER A 87 -3.50 17.61 -4.67
C SER A 87 -2.42 18.21 -3.77
N LYS A 88 -2.72 19.32 -3.08
CA LYS A 88 -1.79 19.95 -2.13
C LYS A 88 -1.42 19.02 -0.97
N GLU A 89 -2.38 18.25 -0.46
CA GLU A 89 -2.13 17.30 0.61
C GLU A 89 -1.25 16.12 0.14
N VAL A 90 -1.46 15.64 -1.08
CA VAL A 90 -0.61 14.60 -1.70
C VAL A 90 0.83 15.11 -1.86
N GLU A 91 1.02 16.31 -2.39
CA GLU A 91 2.35 16.94 -2.51
C GLU A 91 3.03 17.08 -1.15
N ARG A 92 2.28 17.53 -0.13
CA ARG A 92 2.77 17.65 1.24
C ARG A 92 3.18 16.30 1.84
N LEU A 93 2.46 15.23 1.54
CA LEU A 93 2.80 13.87 2.01
C LEU A 93 4.00 13.30 1.25
N GLN A 94 4.10 13.54 -0.05
CA GLN A 94 5.25 13.15 -0.86
C GLN A 94 6.53 13.82 -0.37
N GLU A 95 6.48 15.12 -0.06
CA GLU A 95 7.64 15.84 0.48
C GLU A 95 8.06 15.26 1.85
N LYS A 96 7.12 15.00 2.75
CA LYS A 96 7.41 14.34 4.03
C LYS A 96 8.05 12.97 3.84
N ASN A 97 7.54 12.18 2.88
CA ASN A 97 8.13 10.88 2.56
C ASN A 97 9.55 11.02 1.98
N ARG A 98 9.81 12.03 1.13
CA ARG A 98 11.16 12.30 0.62
C ARG A 98 12.13 12.57 1.76
N VAL A 99 11.77 13.49 2.67
CA VAL A 99 12.59 13.84 3.83
C VAL A 99 12.83 12.63 4.75
N LEU A 100 11.81 11.79 4.97
CA LEU A 100 11.96 10.57 5.77
C LEU A 100 12.90 9.55 5.12
N ILE A 101 12.85 9.41 3.79
CA ILE A 101 13.79 8.55 3.05
C ILE A 101 15.21 9.06 3.22
N GLU A 102 15.44 10.37 3.02
CA GLU A 102 16.76 10.99 3.20
C GLU A 102 17.31 10.80 4.63
N LEU A 103 16.47 10.99 5.64
CA LEU A 103 16.83 10.77 7.05
C LEU A 103 17.17 9.31 7.34
N ASN A 104 16.39 8.37 6.81
CA ASN A 104 16.64 6.94 6.97
C ASN A 104 17.94 6.55 6.29
N THR A 105 18.21 7.00 5.06
CA THR A 105 19.48 6.71 4.37
C THR A 105 20.68 7.23 5.16
N ALA A 106 20.60 8.45 5.72
CA ALA A 106 21.67 9.00 6.55
C ALA A 106 21.86 8.21 7.87
N SER A 107 20.76 7.69 8.43
CA SER A 107 20.80 6.84 9.63
C SER A 107 21.40 5.48 9.33
N ASP A 108 21.04 4.87 8.21
CA ASP A 108 21.59 3.61 7.72
C ASP A 108 23.10 3.73 7.44
N ASP A 109 23.53 4.83 6.81
CA ASP A 109 24.96 5.12 6.60
C ASP A 109 25.72 5.18 7.94
N LYS A 110 25.14 5.84 8.95
CA LYS A 110 25.73 5.90 10.30
C LYS A 110 25.79 4.51 10.97
N ILE A 111 24.74 3.69 10.82
CA ILE A 111 24.74 2.31 11.32
C ILE A 111 25.83 1.49 10.63
N ASN A 112 25.99 1.64 9.32
CA ASN A 112 27.03 0.95 8.56
C ASN A 112 28.44 1.36 9.00
N MET A 113 28.68 2.66 9.22
CA MET A 113 29.95 3.16 9.76
C MET A 113 30.26 2.56 11.14
N LEU A 114 29.29 2.61 12.07
CA LEU A 114 29.48 2.06 13.41
C LEU A 114 29.69 0.54 13.40
N ASN A 115 28.98 -0.18 12.52
CA ASN A 115 29.18 -1.62 12.35
C ASN A 115 30.59 -1.93 11.82
N ALA A 116 31.11 -1.12 10.90
CA ALA A 116 32.49 -1.25 10.43
C ALA A 116 33.50 -1.00 11.56
N GLU A 117 33.28 0.01 12.40
CA GLU A 117 34.12 0.30 13.57
C GLU A 117 34.09 -0.83 14.61
N ILE A 118 32.89 -1.37 14.91
CA ILE A 118 32.72 -2.54 15.77
C ILE A 118 33.45 -3.75 15.17
N GLY A 119 33.33 -3.98 13.86
CA GLY A 119 34.05 -5.04 13.14
C GLY A 119 35.56 -4.90 13.29
N ASN A 120 36.09 -3.70 13.12
CA ASN A 120 37.51 -3.41 13.29
C ASN A 120 37.98 -3.63 14.74
N ALA A 121 37.19 -3.18 15.72
CA ALA A 121 37.48 -3.39 17.13
C ALA A 121 37.48 -4.89 17.47
N ASN A 122 36.52 -5.66 16.96
CA ASN A 122 36.44 -7.11 17.16
C ASN A 122 37.67 -7.83 16.57
N ILE A 123 38.13 -7.44 15.38
CA ILE A 123 39.36 -7.98 14.78
C ILE A 123 40.57 -7.69 15.67
N LEU A 124 40.68 -6.47 16.22
CA LEU A 124 41.75 -6.12 17.13
C LEU A 124 41.70 -6.95 18.41
N PHE A 125 40.51 -7.10 19.02
CA PHE A 125 40.31 -7.94 20.20
C PHE A 125 40.66 -9.40 19.96
N GLU A 126 40.29 -9.96 18.80
CA GLU A 126 40.62 -11.34 18.45
C GLU A 126 42.14 -11.53 18.31
N ARG A 127 42.85 -10.58 17.71
CA ARG A 127 44.33 -10.59 17.64
C ARG A 127 44.98 -10.47 19.02
N LEU A 128 44.42 -9.69 19.94
CA LEU A 128 44.93 -9.61 21.32
C LEU A 128 44.69 -10.92 22.09
N ASN A 129 43.52 -11.54 21.90
CA ASN A 129 43.17 -12.79 22.56
C ASN A 129 44.04 -13.96 22.07
N THR A 130 44.39 -14.01 20.78
CA THR A 130 45.34 -15.01 20.27
C THR A 130 46.74 -14.82 20.85
N GLY A 131 47.23 -13.57 20.96
CA GLY A 131 48.48 -13.27 21.65
C GLY A 131 48.46 -13.62 23.14
N SER A 132 47.31 -13.48 23.81
CA SER A 132 47.18 -13.89 25.21
C SER A 132 47.28 -15.39 25.39
N LYS A 133 46.72 -16.20 24.48
CA LYS A 133 46.81 -17.67 24.54
C LYS A 133 48.24 -18.16 24.36
N THR A 134 48.98 -17.60 23.40
CA THR A 134 50.38 -17.98 23.19
C THR A 134 51.24 -17.62 24.41
N LEU A 135 50.98 -16.47 25.04
CA LEU A 135 51.64 -16.11 26.30
C LEU A 135 51.28 -17.08 27.43
N ASP A 136 50.01 -17.45 27.56
CA ASP A 136 49.54 -18.38 28.59
C ASP A 136 50.17 -19.77 28.41
N ASP A 137 50.32 -20.24 27.17
CA ASP A 137 51.03 -21.48 26.85
C ASP A 137 52.52 -21.39 27.27
N ILE A 138 53.20 -20.28 26.98
CA ILE A 138 54.60 -20.05 27.38
C ILE A 138 54.74 -20.04 28.91
N LEU A 139 53.81 -19.36 29.60
CA LEU A 139 53.81 -19.27 31.06
C LEU A 139 53.46 -20.62 31.70
N SER A 140 52.58 -21.41 31.09
CA SER A 140 52.23 -22.76 31.55
C SER A 140 53.38 -23.76 31.46
N ILE A 141 54.34 -23.52 30.56
CA ILE A 141 55.57 -24.32 30.44
C ILE A 141 56.60 -23.93 31.51
N GLN A 142 56.42 -22.83 32.25
CA GLN A 142 57.33 -22.49 33.34
C GLN A 142 57.30 -23.55 34.44
N ARG A 143 58.49 -23.87 34.95
CA ARG A 143 58.64 -24.83 36.03
C ARG A 143 57.91 -24.32 37.28
N PRO A 144 57.22 -25.19 38.04
CA PRO A 144 56.51 -24.77 39.24
C PRO A 144 57.50 -24.13 40.22
N ALA A 145 57.06 -23.12 40.97
CA ALA A 145 57.91 -22.34 41.88
C ALA A 145 58.63 -23.17 42.98
N SER A 146 58.26 -24.45 43.15
CA SER A 146 58.93 -25.39 44.05
C SER A 146 60.09 -26.17 43.39
N ASP A 147 60.26 -26.07 42.07
CA ASP A 147 61.38 -26.68 41.38
C ASP A 147 62.66 -25.87 41.60
N LYS A 148 63.47 -26.37 42.52
CA LYS A 148 64.73 -25.79 42.97
C LYS A 148 65.92 -26.13 42.07
N THR A 149 65.69 -26.69 40.88
CA THR A 149 66.77 -27.08 39.96
C THR A 149 67.16 -25.97 38.96
N GLY A 150 66.68 -24.74 39.18
CA GLY A 150 66.99 -23.59 38.33
C GLY A 150 68.42 -23.06 38.48
N LEU A 151 68.97 -22.53 37.38
CA LEU A 151 70.24 -21.79 37.37
C LEU A 151 70.23 -20.69 38.46
N GLY A 152 71.15 -20.80 39.42
CA GLY A 152 71.27 -19.88 40.56
C GLY A 152 70.73 -20.41 41.89
N PHE A 153 70.02 -21.55 41.91
CA PHE A 153 69.65 -22.22 43.16
C PHE A 153 70.77 -23.15 43.63
N TYR A 154 71.48 -22.75 44.68
CA TYR A 154 72.37 -23.63 45.44
C TYR A 154 71.63 -24.07 46.70
N GLU A 155 71.49 -25.37 46.89
CA GLU A 155 70.93 -25.93 48.12
C GLU A 155 71.95 -25.71 49.25
N ALA A 156 71.80 -24.59 49.99
CA ALA A 156 72.52 -24.38 51.23
C ALA A 156 72.07 -25.44 52.24
N SER A 157 72.88 -26.48 52.39
CA SER A 157 72.66 -27.55 53.33
C SER A 157 72.74 -27.00 54.76
N SER A 158 71.89 -27.54 55.63
CA SER A 158 71.91 -27.40 57.10
C SER A 158 71.40 -26.08 57.68
N SER A 159 70.19 -26.12 58.25
CA SER A 159 70.02 -25.96 59.70
C SER A 159 68.65 -26.47 60.16
N LYS A 160 68.66 -27.48 61.04
CA LYS A 160 67.51 -27.88 61.86
C LYS A 160 67.04 -26.67 62.65
N ILE A 161 65.80 -26.22 62.43
CA ILE A 161 65.08 -25.41 63.39
C ILE A 161 63.80 -26.15 63.76
N VAL A 162 63.87 -26.71 64.97
CA VAL A 162 62.86 -26.81 66.03
C VAL A 162 61.44 -26.43 65.62
N GLY A 163 60.54 -27.36 65.91
CA GLY A 163 59.13 -27.26 65.60
C GLY A 163 58.41 -26.06 66.20
N GLY A 164 57.39 -25.64 65.47
CA GLY A 164 56.32 -24.79 65.96
C GLY A 164 55.09 -25.07 65.10
N LYS A 165 54.05 -25.65 65.72
CA LYS A 165 52.69 -25.62 65.16
C LYS A 165 52.25 -24.16 65.01
N PRO A 166 51.52 -23.82 63.94
CA PRO A 166 50.51 -22.79 64.05
C PRO A 166 49.12 -23.36 63.76
N ASN A 167 48.19 -22.81 64.51
CA ASN A 167 46.81 -23.21 64.66
C ASN A 167 46.04 -23.21 63.34
N GLU A 168 45.21 -24.25 63.22
CA GLU A 168 43.94 -24.24 62.50
C GLU A 168 43.15 -23.00 62.90
N LEU A 169 42.97 -22.08 61.95
CA LEU A 169 42.13 -20.91 62.08
C LEU A 169 41.24 -20.88 60.84
N GLU A 170 40.09 -21.53 60.98
CA GLU A 170 38.97 -21.42 60.05
C GLU A 170 38.68 -19.95 59.77
N SER A 171 38.99 -19.51 58.56
CA SER A 171 38.55 -18.21 58.04
C SER A 171 37.44 -18.48 57.03
N LYS A 172 36.20 -18.39 57.51
CA LYS A 172 34.99 -18.31 56.66
C LYS A 172 35.13 -17.13 55.71
N LYS A 173 35.56 -17.37 54.47
CA LYS A 173 35.33 -16.46 53.35
C LYS A 173 34.04 -16.88 52.65
N VAL A 174 33.01 -16.09 52.91
CA VAL A 174 31.74 -16.05 52.20
C VAL A 174 32.03 -15.87 50.71
N MET A 175 31.68 -16.88 49.91
CA MET A 175 31.57 -16.72 48.46
C MET A 175 30.38 -15.79 48.16
N PRO A 176 30.53 -14.77 47.30
CA PRO A 176 29.37 -14.09 46.75
C PRO A 176 28.65 -15.03 45.77
N LYS A 177 27.35 -15.21 46.00
CA LYS A 177 26.44 -15.91 45.09
C LYS A 177 26.51 -15.25 43.70
N PRO A 178 26.65 -16.00 42.59
CA PRO A 178 26.33 -15.45 41.29
C PRO A 178 24.81 -15.26 41.20
N CYS A 179 24.38 -14.03 40.97
CA CYS A 179 23.01 -13.73 40.54
C CYS A 179 22.75 -14.44 39.21
N SER A 180 21.76 -15.32 39.18
CA SER A 180 21.20 -15.86 37.94
C SER A 180 20.63 -14.71 37.11
N ILE A 181 21.35 -14.34 36.04
CA ILE A 181 20.75 -13.65 34.91
C ILE A 181 20.29 -14.77 33.98
N ASP A 182 18.97 -14.96 33.90
CA ASP A 182 18.34 -15.87 32.95
C ASP A 182 18.60 -15.39 31.52
N THR A 183 19.73 -15.78 30.96
CA THR A 183 19.90 -15.89 29.51
C THR A 183 19.04 -17.05 29.01
N ALA A 184 17.78 -16.77 28.67
CA ALA A 184 16.95 -17.67 27.89
C ALA A 184 17.52 -17.79 26.47
N LYS A 185 18.49 -18.70 26.30
CA LYS A 185 18.91 -19.19 24.99
C LYS A 185 17.79 -20.05 24.42
N ASN A 186 17.35 -19.70 23.21
CA ASN A 186 16.53 -20.53 22.34
C ASN A 186 17.20 -21.91 22.19
N VAL A 187 16.63 -22.94 22.84
CA VAL A 187 16.97 -24.34 22.57
C VAL A 187 15.86 -24.92 21.70
N ILE A 188 16.17 -25.06 20.42
CA ILE A 188 15.46 -25.94 19.50
C ILE A 188 15.77 -27.37 19.96
N GLY A 189 14.88 -27.97 20.75
CA GLY A 189 14.97 -29.34 21.23
C GLY A 189 13.87 -30.20 20.63
N LYS A 190 14.25 -31.19 19.82
CA LYS A 190 13.38 -32.26 19.32
C LYS A 190 12.99 -33.19 20.48
N THR A 191 11.71 -33.60 20.44
CA THR A 191 11.12 -34.88 20.89
C THR A 191 11.69 -35.54 22.16
N HIS A 192 10.93 -35.53 23.25
CA HIS A 192 10.77 -36.70 24.12
C HIS A 192 9.40 -36.66 24.80
N ASP A 193 8.56 -37.63 24.45
CA ASP A 193 7.33 -37.99 25.16
C ASP A 193 7.68 -38.51 26.56
N ILE A 194 7.37 -37.75 27.61
CA ILE A 194 7.20 -38.29 28.96
C ILE A 194 6.12 -37.48 29.70
N ASN A 195 5.13 -38.22 30.23
CA ASN A 195 4.13 -37.85 31.25
C ASN A 195 2.80 -37.21 30.81
N LYS A 196 1.80 -38.10 30.74
CA LYS A 196 0.35 -37.83 30.91
C LYS A 196 0.11 -37.12 32.25
N GLY A 197 0.07 -35.80 32.22
CA GLY A 197 -0.65 -34.96 33.17
C GLY A 197 -1.60 -34.09 32.36
N ASN A 198 -2.87 -34.00 32.77
CA ASN A 198 -3.90 -33.18 32.10
C ASN A 198 -3.56 -31.68 32.23
N PHE A 199 -2.58 -31.20 31.47
CA PHE A 199 -2.44 -29.78 31.21
C PHE A 199 -3.53 -29.40 30.22
N THR A 200 -4.61 -28.81 30.72
CA THR A 200 -5.55 -28.09 29.87
C THR A 200 -4.72 -27.11 29.05
N LYS A 201 -4.63 -27.35 27.73
CA LYS A 201 -3.81 -26.52 26.83
C LYS A 201 -4.15 -25.06 27.09
N PHE A 202 -3.15 -24.25 27.44
CA PHE A 202 -3.36 -22.82 27.62
C PHE A 202 -3.86 -22.24 26.29
N ILE A 203 -5.11 -21.79 26.26
CA ILE A 203 -5.70 -21.12 25.11
C ILE A 203 -5.54 -19.62 25.35
N PRO A 204 -4.64 -18.93 24.63
CA PRO A 204 -4.43 -17.50 24.83
C PRO A 204 -5.71 -16.73 24.52
N THR A 205 -6.01 -15.70 25.29
CA THR A 205 -7.16 -14.81 25.04
C THR A 205 -6.66 -13.44 24.64
N CYS A 206 -7.22 -12.88 23.56
CA CYS A 206 -6.80 -11.59 23.07
C CYS A 206 -7.33 -10.46 23.96
N HIS A 207 -6.46 -9.62 24.51
CA HIS A 207 -6.88 -8.49 25.35
C HIS A 207 -7.66 -7.39 24.59
N TYR A 208 -7.55 -7.33 23.26
CA TYR A 208 -8.25 -6.30 22.45
C TYR A 208 -9.67 -6.71 22.05
N CYS A 209 -9.85 -7.95 21.57
CA CYS A 209 -11.16 -8.43 21.13
C CYS A 209 -11.82 -9.47 22.06
N GLN A 210 -11.14 -9.87 23.14
CA GLN A 210 -11.59 -10.86 24.13
C GLN A 210 -11.87 -12.27 23.57
N VAL A 211 -11.43 -12.56 22.33
CA VAL A 211 -11.61 -13.88 21.71
C VAL A 211 -10.43 -14.80 22.03
N LYS A 212 -10.76 -16.06 22.36
CA LYS A 212 -9.81 -17.15 22.63
C LYS A 212 -9.08 -17.59 21.36
N GLY A 213 -7.83 -18.05 21.52
CA GLY A 213 -6.95 -18.65 20.52
C GLY A 213 -5.98 -17.70 19.80
N HIS A 214 -5.94 -16.40 20.15
CA HIS A 214 -4.88 -15.50 19.70
C HIS A 214 -4.56 -14.43 20.77
N ILE A 215 -3.44 -13.74 20.60
CA ILE A 215 -2.98 -12.62 21.45
C ILE A 215 -3.09 -11.28 20.67
N ARG A 216 -3.05 -10.15 21.39
CA ARG A 216 -3.25 -8.79 20.84
C ARG A 216 -2.42 -8.47 19.57
N PRO A 217 -1.13 -8.84 19.45
CA PRO A 217 -0.35 -8.60 18.22
C PRO A 217 -0.96 -9.25 16.97
N ASN A 218 -1.63 -10.40 17.13
CA ASN A 218 -2.19 -11.19 16.04
C ASN A 218 -3.70 -10.96 15.88
N CYS A 219 -4.22 -9.82 16.36
CA CYS A 219 -5.65 -9.54 16.34
C CYS A 219 -6.08 -8.92 15.00
N PHE A 220 -6.91 -9.63 14.23
CA PHE A 220 -7.46 -9.12 12.96
C PHE A 220 -8.34 -7.88 13.12
N LYS A 221 -9.05 -7.76 14.25
CA LYS A 221 -9.85 -6.57 14.57
C LYS A 221 -8.97 -5.34 14.84
N LEU A 222 -7.74 -5.54 15.33
CA LEU A 222 -6.77 -4.46 15.53
C LEU A 222 -6.18 -3.99 14.20
N HIS A 223 -5.98 -4.92 13.25
CA HIS A 223 -5.46 -4.64 11.91
C HIS A 223 -6.53 -4.25 10.87
N GLY A 224 -7.75 -3.91 11.32
CA GLY A 224 -8.77 -3.32 10.46
C GLY A 224 -9.53 -4.27 9.53
N TYR A 225 -9.52 -5.59 9.78
CA TYR A 225 -10.28 -6.56 8.98
C TYR A 225 -11.68 -6.83 9.56
N PRO A 226 -12.77 -6.36 8.91
CA PRO A 226 -14.11 -6.68 9.34
C PRO A 226 -14.49 -8.08 8.81
N ASN A 227 -14.96 -8.96 9.68
CA ASN A 227 -15.57 -10.26 9.33
C ASN A 227 -14.68 -11.41 8.85
N ALA A 228 -13.45 -11.54 9.35
CA ALA A 228 -12.85 -12.86 9.40
C ALA A 228 -13.58 -13.67 10.49
N LYS A 229 -14.63 -14.41 10.11
CA LYS A 229 -15.22 -15.45 10.99
C LYS A 229 -14.05 -16.27 11.52
N HIS A 230 -13.89 -16.24 12.85
CA HIS A 230 -12.77 -16.84 13.55
C HIS A 230 -12.61 -18.31 13.14
N ALA A 231 -11.76 -18.60 12.15
CA ALA A 231 -11.26 -19.94 11.85
C ALA A 231 -10.22 -20.33 12.90
N CYS A 232 -10.56 -20.13 14.18
CA CYS A 232 -9.74 -20.43 15.33
C CYS A 232 -9.90 -21.90 15.78
N ALA A 233 -10.74 -22.68 15.11
CA ALA A 233 -11.05 -24.05 15.50
C ALA A 233 -10.14 -25.11 14.85
N THR A 234 -9.31 -24.77 13.86
CA THR A 234 -8.47 -25.77 13.19
C THR A 234 -7.02 -25.59 13.57
N ASN A 235 -6.50 -26.61 14.25
CA ASN A 235 -5.10 -26.80 14.66
C ASN A 235 -4.15 -27.00 13.46
N LYS A 236 -4.35 -26.24 12.37
CA LYS A 236 -3.43 -26.17 11.26
C LYS A 236 -2.41 -25.11 11.61
N ARG A 237 -1.15 -25.54 11.74
CA ARG A 237 0.02 -24.67 11.81
C ARG A 237 -0.05 -23.72 10.61
N TRP A 238 -0.30 -22.44 10.86
CA TRP A 238 -0.43 -21.43 9.83
C TRP A 238 0.95 -21.26 9.20
N SER A 239 1.09 -21.63 7.92
CA SER A 239 2.30 -21.32 7.17
C SER A 239 2.30 -19.82 6.88
N TYR A 240 3.41 -19.16 7.21
CA TYR A 240 3.67 -17.76 6.90
C TYR A 240 3.77 -17.51 5.39
N ASP A 241 3.88 -18.56 4.57
CA ASP A 241 4.18 -18.45 3.13
C ASP A 241 3.02 -17.88 2.29
N ASN A 242 1.80 -17.81 2.84
CA ASN A 242 0.65 -17.21 2.16
C ASN A 242 0.28 -15.81 2.69
N PHE A 243 1.08 -15.26 3.60
CA PHE A 243 0.84 -13.94 4.22
C PHE A 243 1.78 -12.87 3.63
N ALA A 244 1.74 -12.70 2.31
CA ALA A 244 2.25 -11.48 1.70
C ALA A 244 1.12 -10.44 1.70
N PRO A 245 1.27 -9.28 2.37
CA PRO A 245 0.31 -8.19 2.19
C PRO A 245 0.32 -7.78 0.71
N ARG A 246 -0.85 -7.84 0.07
CA ARG A 246 -1.07 -7.19 -1.23
C ARG A 246 -1.02 -5.68 -1.00
N TRP A 247 0.19 -5.13 -0.99
CA TRP A 247 0.39 -3.70 -1.22
C TRP A 247 0.09 -3.47 -2.70
N ASN A 248 -0.99 -2.73 -2.95
CA ASN A 248 -1.20 -2.14 -4.26
C ASN A 248 -0.05 -1.15 -4.52
N ASN A 249 0.55 -1.29 -5.70
CA ASN A 249 1.59 -0.47 -6.35
C ASN A 249 2.95 -1.17 -6.37
N GLY A 250 3.38 -1.48 -7.59
CA GLY A 250 4.39 -2.49 -7.89
C GLY A 250 5.85 -2.08 -7.68
N LEU A 251 6.69 -3.02 -8.14
CA LEU A 251 8.15 -3.06 -8.19
C LEU A 251 8.83 -3.67 -6.96
N MET A 252 9.00 -5.01 -6.99
CA MET A 252 10.30 -5.68 -6.76
C MET A 252 10.32 -7.06 -7.47
N PRO A 253 11.48 -7.53 -7.98
CA PRO A 253 11.59 -8.81 -8.67
C PRO A 253 11.56 -9.98 -7.68
N ARG A 254 10.92 -11.09 -8.06
CA ARG A 254 10.96 -12.35 -7.30
C ARG A 254 12.39 -12.94 -7.30
N PRO A 255 12.85 -13.54 -6.19
CA PRO A 255 14.06 -14.36 -6.20
C PRO A 255 13.86 -15.58 -7.11
N VAL A 256 14.80 -15.81 -8.01
CA VAL A 256 14.82 -16.99 -8.90
C VAL A 256 15.23 -18.20 -8.07
N GLY A 257 14.33 -19.18 -7.95
CA GLY A 257 14.60 -20.46 -7.31
C GLY A 257 13.77 -21.57 -7.94
N TYR A 258 14.49 -22.51 -8.57
CA TYR A 258 14.12 -23.89 -8.88
C TYR A 258 12.81 -24.14 -9.66
N ASN A 259 12.94 -24.33 -10.97
CA ASN A 259 11.94 -25.00 -11.80
C ASN A 259 12.36 -26.46 -12.01
N ASP A 260 11.68 -27.36 -11.31
CA ASP A 260 11.53 -28.74 -11.73
C ASP A 260 10.56 -28.81 -12.92
N GLY A 261 11.02 -29.47 -13.99
CA GLY A 261 10.24 -30.43 -14.76
C GLY A 261 8.88 -30.03 -15.37
N HIS A 262 8.89 -30.02 -16.71
CA HIS A 262 7.75 -30.30 -17.61
C HIS A 262 6.74 -29.20 -17.91
N THR A 263 6.93 -28.52 -19.04
CA THR A 263 5.83 -28.24 -19.97
C THR A 263 6.30 -28.40 -21.41
N LYS A 264 5.51 -29.19 -22.16
CA LYS A 264 5.70 -29.58 -23.56
C LYS A 264 5.50 -28.39 -24.51
N ASP A 265 6.20 -28.49 -25.64
CA ASP A 265 6.21 -27.56 -26.76
C ASP A 265 4.83 -27.20 -27.32
N MET A 266 4.54 -25.90 -27.44
CA MET A 266 3.58 -25.37 -28.42
C MET A 266 4.20 -24.19 -29.17
N LYS A 267 4.37 -24.36 -30.48
CA LYS A 267 4.82 -23.35 -31.44
C LYS A 267 3.76 -22.24 -31.63
N PRO A 268 4.17 -20.98 -31.86
CA PRO A 268 3.23 -19.91 -32.21
C PRO A 268 2.80 -20.00 -33.68
N ARG A 269 1.49 -19.82 -33.94
CA ARG A 269 0.95 -19.57 -35.29
C ARG A 269 1.14 -18.10 -35.63
N HIS A 270 1.80 -17.86 -36.76
CA HIS A 270 1.74 -16.60 -37.51
C HIS A 270 0.29 -16.32 -37.91
N MET A 271 -0.22 -15.12 -37.63
CA MET A 271 -1.31 -14.54 -38.42
C MET A 271 -0.71 -13.41 -39.26
N SER A 272 -0.77 -13.60 -40.57
CA SER A 272 -0.60 -12.56 -41.56
C SER A 272 -1.98 -12.26 -42.15
N ILE A 273 -2.27 -10.96 -42.23
CA ILE A 273 -3.36 -10.26 -42.95
C ILE A 273 -4.75 -10.47 -42.35
#